data_AF-D5RTN2-F1
#
_entry.id   AF-D5RTN2-F1
#
_cell.length_a   1.000
_cell.length_b   1.000
_cell.length_c   1.000
_cell.angle_alpha   90.00
_cell.angle_beta   90.00
_cell.angle_gamma   90.00
#
_symmetry.space_group_name_H-M   'P 1'
#
loop_
_entity.id
_entity.type
_entity.pdbx_description
1 polymer ?
#
loop_
_entity_poly.entity_id
_entity_poly.type
_entity_poly.pdbx_seq_one_letter_code
_entity_poly.pdbx_strand_id
1 'polypeptide(L)'
;MRLYEIPAHLPFLGTLAAGVLRWVGQDDPLSLSRTTILLPTRRAALALRESFLRESGGRTLLLPRMHALSGLSTQEADELSLPVLLDLPPAVAPAVRHSVLTSLVMRLPSRFGGPDTPEQAWRLATALAEWLDETALEGCDMARLETLVPEEFATHWQVTLTFLRGVLSAWEAWLAGQGLMDIGPRRVAALRAQADSWKREPPRDPVIAAGIGAGGTIPAAAALLKVVAQMPQGCVVLHGAGEVKSDELWAAIGESPTHPLAGQVRLLSAMDATPRDLEPWPGCPAGDPALE
;
A
#
# COMPACT_ATOMS: atom_id res chain seq x y z
N MET A 1 -18.88 -8.48 -4.66
CA MET A 1 -17.45 -8.13 -4.66
C MET A 1 -16.71 -9.28 -5.32
N ARG A 2 -15.69 -9.04 -6.15
CA ARG A 2 -14.91 -10.12 -6.80
C ARG A 2 -13.53 -10.23 -6.17
N LEU A 3 -13.40 -11.19 -5.27
CA LEU A 3 -12.14 -11.55 -4.64
C LEU A 3 -11.74 -12.94 -5.08
N TYR A 4 -10.49 -13.05 -5.50
CA TYR A 4 -9.91 -14.30 -5.90
C TYR A 4 -8.66 -14.60 -5.09
N GLU A 5 -8.32 -15.88 -5.04
CA GLU A 5 -7.11 -16.36 -4.43
C GLU A 5 -6.31 -17.24 -5.38
N ILE A 6 -4.99 -17.07 -5.33
CA ILE A 6 -4.02 -18.05 -5.78
C ILE A 6 -3.37 -18.64 -4.52
N PRO A 7 -3.47 -19.97 -4.28
CA PRO A 7 -2.83 -20.63 -3.14
C PRO A 7 -1.33 -20.33 -3.02
N ALA A 8 -0.83 -20.28 -1.79
CA ALA A 8 0.56 -19.92 -1.48
C ALA A 8 1.61 -20.78 -2.21
N HIS A 9 1.29 -22.06 -2.43
CA HIS A 9 2.17 -23.05 -3.03
C HIS A 9 2.27 -22.98 -4.56
N LEU A 10 1.40 -22.19 -5.22
CA LEU A 10 1.42 -22.02 -6.68
C LEU A 10 2.28 -20.84 -7.12
N PRO A 11 2.87 -20.88 -8.34
CA PRO A 11 3.68 -19.79 -8.87
C PRO A 11 2.81 -18.57 -9.21
N PHE A 12 2.61 -17.67 -8.25
CA PHE A 12 1.66 -16.56 -8.29
C PHE A 12 1.58 -15.83 -9.64
N LEU A 13 2.70 -15.32 -10.16
CA LEU A 13 2.70 -14.51 -11.39
C LEU A 13 2.37 -15.33 -12.65
N GLY A 14 2.78 -16.61 -12.71
CA GLY A 14 2.44 -17.50 -13.82
C GLY A 14 0.94 -17.82 -13.81
N THR A 15 0.45 -18.24 -12.65
CA THR A 15 -0.98 -18.52 -12.40
C THR A 15 -1.85 -17.29 -12.65
N LEU A 16 -1.39 -16.10 -12.24
CA LEU A 16 -2.04 -14.83 -12.52
C LEU A 16 -2.16 -14.60 -14.03
N ALA A 17 -1.04 -14.64 -14.76
CA ALA A 17 -1.01 -14.41 -16.20
C ALA A 17 -1.92 -15.39 -16.96
N ALA A 18 -1.87 -16.68 -16.62
CA ALA A 18 -2.74 -17.71 -17.20
C ALA A 18 -4.23 -17.39 -16.99
N GLY A 19 -4.61 -16.99 -15.78
CA GLY A 19 -6.00 -16.63 -15.49
C GLY A 19 -6.44 -15.32 -16.15
N VAL A 20 -5.57 -14.31 -16.29
CA VAL A 20 -5.87 -13.08 -17.05
C VAL A 20 -6.14 -13.42 -18.51
N LEU A 21 -5.31 -14.27 -19.13
CA LEU A 21 -5.52 -14.71 -20.52
C LEU A 21 -6.83 -15.48 -20.70
N ARG A 22 -7.25 -16.28 -19.70
CA ARG A 22 -8.53 -16.96 -19.71
C ARG A 22 -9.72 -16.02 -19.52
N TRP A 23 -9.59 -15.04 -18.62
CA TRP A 23 -10.69 -14.12 -18.30
C TRP A 23 -11.01 -13.16 -19.43
N VAL A 24 -9.99 -12.61 -20.08
CA VAL A 24 -10.17 -11.63 -21.16
C VAL A 24 -10.67 -12.29 -22.47
N GLY A 25 -10.50 -13.61 -22.60
CA GLY A 25 -10.85 -14.35 -23.81
C GLY A 25 -9.86 -14.12 -24.96
N GLN A 26 -9.99 -14.91 -26.04
CA GLN A 26 -9.11 -14.82 -27.21
C GLN A 26 -9.76 -14.14 -28.43
N ASP A 27 -11.01 -13.69 -28.30
CA ASP A 27 -11.83 -13.27 -29.45
C ASP A 27 -11.48 -11.85 -29.94
N ASP A 28 -11.10 -10.92 -29.05
CA ASP A 28 -10.59 -9.59 -29.40
C ASP A 28 -9.11 -9.45 -29.01
N PRO A 29 -8.19 -9.35 -30.00
CA PRO A 29 -6.76 -9.18 -29.75
C PRO A 29 -6.39 -7.94 -28.93
N LEU A 30 -7.24 -6.93 -28.88
CA LEU A 30 -7.00 -5.69 -28.14
C LEU A 30 -7.48 -5.75 -26.69
N SER A 31 -8.34 -6.70 -26.33
CA SER A 31 -8.92 -6.77 -24.99
C SER A 31 -7.87 -6.87 -23.88
N LEU A 32 -6.78 -7.60 -24.11
CA LEU A 32 -5.69 -7.72 -23.14
C LEU A 32 -5.00 -6.37 -22.89
N SER A 33 -4.79 -5.58 -23.95
CA SER A 33 -4.12 -4.27 -23.85
C SER A 33 -4.94 -3.22 -23.11
N ARG A 34 -6.27 -3.38 -23.09
CA ARG A 34 -7.20 -2.49 -22.37
C ARG A 34 -7.20 -2.77 -20.87
N THR A 35 -6.93 -4.00 -20.46
CA THR A 35 -6.84 -4.39 -19.05
C THR A 35 -5.75 -3.62 -18.32
N THR A 36 -6.09 -3.14 -17.13
CA THR A 36 -5.15 -2.53 -16.19
C THR A 36 -4.86 -3.49 -15.05
N ILE A 37 -3.58 -3.72 -14.73
CA ILE A 37 -3.16 -4.56 -13.60
C ILE A 37 -2.37 -3.71 -12.61
N LEU A 38 -2.87 -3.60 -11.39
CA LEU A 38 -2.21 -2.98 -10.25
C LEU A 38 -1.40 -4.05 -9.50
N LEU A 39 -0.13 -3.75 -9.24
CA LEU A 39 0.83 -4.67 -8.64
C LEU A 39 1.56 -4.00 -7.47
N PRO A 40 2.12 -4.76 -6.52
CA PRO A 40 2.74 -4.19 -5.32
C PRO A 40 4.02 -3.42 -5.62
N THR A 41 4.77 -3.79 -6.66
CA THR A 41 6.08 -3.20 -7.01
C THR A 41 6.31 -3.18 -8.52
N ARG A 42 7.24 -2.34 -8.97
CA ARG A 42 7.71 -2.34 -10.37
C ARG A 42 8.38 -3.66 -10.72
N ARG A 43 9.11 -4.26 -9.77
CA ARG A 43 9.69 -5.59 -9.96
C ARG A 43 8.63 -6.64 -10.27
N ALA A 44 7.48 -6.61 -9.57
CA ALA A 44 6.36 -7.50 -9.86
C ALA A 44 5.76 -7.24 -11.25
N ALA A 45 5.64 -5.96 -11.66
CA ALA A 45 5.19 -5.59 -13.01
C ALA A 45 6.12 -6.12 -14.10
N LEU A 46 7.43 -5.97 -13.94
CA LEU A 46 8.41 -6.50 -14.89
C LEU A 46 8.37 -8.04 -14.95
N ALA A 47 8.32 -8.70 -13.79
CA ALA A 47 8.23 -10.16 -13.74
C ALA A 47 6.92 -10.71 -14.33
N LEU A 48 5.80 -9.99 -14.19
CA LEU A 48 4.54 -10.39 -14.80
C LEU A 48 4.59 -10.34 -16.33
N ARG A 49 5.31 -9.38 -16.93
CA ARG A 49 5.52 -9.31 -18.38
C ARG A 49 6.17 -10.60 -18.91
N GLU A 50 7.20 -11.09 -18.22
CA GLU A 50 7.87 -12.34 -18.58
C GLU A 50 6.95 -13.56 -18.41
N SER A 51 6.05 -13.54 -17.42
CA SER A 51 5.04 -14.58 -17.28
C SER A 51 4.05 -14.60 -18.43
N PHE A 52 3.57 -13.44 -18.91
CA PHE A 52 2.70 -13.39 -20.09
C PHE A 52 3.38 -13.98 -21.35
N LEU A 53 4.67 -13.72 -21.57
CA LEU A 53 5.41 -14.27 -22.70
C LEU A 53 5.54 -15.80 -22.65
N ARG A 54 5.75 -16.36 -21.45
CA ARG A 54 5.81 -17.82 -21.26
C ARG A 54 4.44 -18.45 -21.48
N GLU A 55 3.39 -17.89 -20.87
CA GLU A 55 2.02 -18.41 -20.98
C GLU A 55 1.43 -18.26 -22.39
N SER A 56 1.91 -17.29 -23.19
CA SER A 56 1.45 -17.11 -24.58
C SER A 56 2.01 -18.15 -25.56
N GLY A 57 2.94 -19.01 -25.13
CA GLY A 57 3.61 -19.98 -26.00
C GLY A 57 4.38 -19.32 -27.15
N GLY A 58 4.88 -18.10 -26.94
CA GLY A 58 5.60 -17.34 -27.96
C GLY A 58 4.72 -16.54 -28.92
N ARG A 59 3.39 -16.52 -28.73
CA ARG A 59 2.50 -15.64 -29.50
C ARG A 59 2.76 -14.18 -29.13
N THR A 60 2.73 -13.31 -30.14
CA THR A 60 2.82 -11.86 -29.93
C THR A 60 1.54 -11.37 -29.25
N LEU A 61 1.70 -10.68 -28.12
CA LEU A 61 0.60 -10.11 -27.36
C LEU A 61 0.81 -8.61 -27.15
N LEU A 62 -0.28 -7.85 -27.23
CA LEU A 62 -0.31 -6.51 -26.67
C LEU A 62 -0.61 -6.62 -25.17
N LEU A 63 0.42 -6.40 -24.36
CA LEU A 63 0.37 -6.59 -22.92
C LEU A 63 -0.57 -5.60 -22.23
N PRO A 64 -1.14 -5.98 -21.07
CA PRO A 64 -1.97 -5.08 -20.28
C PRO A 64 -1.17 -3.90 -19.74
N ARG A 65 -1.87 -2.84 -19.36
CA ARG A 65 -1.30 -1.69 -18.65
C ARG A 65 -0.97 -2.10 -17.21
N MET A 66 0.30 -2.37 -16.93
CA MET A 66 0.77 -2.78 -15.61
C MET A 66 1.31 -1.59 -14.83
N HIS A 67 0.74 -1.33 -13.66
CA HIS A 67 1.15 -0.24 -12.78
C HIS A 67 1.53 -0.77 -11.40
N ALA A 68 2.67 -0.30 -10.89
CA ALA A 68 2.97 -0.48 -9.48
C ALA A 68 2.11 0.51 -8.67
N LEU A 69 1.50 0.04 -7.58
CA LEU A 69 0.76 0.90 -6.68
C LEU A 69 1.76 1.67 -5.82
N SER A 70 2.13 2.88 -6.27
CA SER A 70 3.04 3.78 -5.55
C SER A 70 2.46 4.04 -4.16
N GLY A 71 3.26 3.77 -3.11
CA GLY A 71 2.80 3.84 -1.71
C GLY A 71 2.97 2.55 -0.92
N LEU A 72 3.18 1.40 -1.59
CA LEU A 72 3.51 0.13 -0.92
C LEU A 72 5.01 -0.16 -0.84
N SER A 73 5.82 0.60 -1.58
CA SER A 73 7.28 0.53 -1.56
C SER A 73 7.85 1.93 -1.39
N THR A 74 8.76 2.09 -0.44
CA THR A 74 9.51 3.34 -0.20
C THR A 74 10.58 3.59 -1.27
N GLN A 75 10.95 2.56 -2.05
CA GLN A 75 12.09 2.58 -2.98
C GLN A 75 11.72 2.99 -4.42
N GLU A 76 10.45 3.02 -4.79
CA GLU A 76 10.02 3.24 -6.17
C GLU A 76 9.00 4.39 -6.23
N ALA A 77 9.50 5.59 -6.48
CA ALA A 77 8.73 6.85 -6.53
C ALA A 77 8.25 7.19 -7.95
N ASP A 78 7.77 6.20 -8.72
CA ASP A 78 7.00 6.53 -9.93
C ASP A 78 5.56 6.79 -9.49
N GLU A 79 5.12 8.05 -9.55
CA GLU A 79 3.72 8.40 -9.40
C GLU A 79 2.92 7.62 -10.46
N LEU A 80 1.92 6.87 -10.00
CA LEU A 80 0.82 6.42 -10.84
C LEU A 80 0.42 7.62 -11.71
N SER A 81 0.65 7.58 -13.02
CA SER A 81 0.25 8.68 -13.91
C SER A 81 -1.26 8.63 -14.11
N LEU A 82 -1.99 8.96 -13.05
CA LEU A 82 -3.43 8.98 -12.98
C LEU A 82 -3.88 10.44 -12.96
N PRO A 83 -4.84 10.85 -13.80
CA PRO A 83 -5.26 12.25 -13.94
C PRO A 83 -5.63 12.92 -12.61
N VAL A 84 -6.13 12.15 -11.64
CA VAL A 84 -6.56 12.65 -10.33
C VAL A 84 -5.41 13.18 -9.47
N LEU A 85 -4.15 12.82 -9.77
CA LEU A 85 -2.99 13.27 -9.00
C LEU A 85 -2.55 14.69 -9.32
N LEU A 86 -3.09 15.29 -10.39
CA LEU A 86 -2.78 16.66 -10.81
C LEU A 86 -3.32 17.72 -9.82
N ASP A 87 -4.34 17.37 -9.02
CA ASP A 87 -4.97 18.29 -8.08
C ASP A 87 -4.28 18.33 -6.71
N LEU A 88 -3.34 17.42 -6.43
CA LEU A 88 -2.62 17.37 -5.16
C LEU A 88 -1.33 18.22 -5.23
N PRO A 89 -0.99 19.02 -4.21
CA PRO A 89 0.28 19.75 -4.17
C PRO A 89 1.49 18.79 -4.18
N PRO A 90 2.55 19.10 -4.95
CA PRO A 90 3.66 18.17 -5.17
C PRO A 90 4.36 17.78 -3.86
N ALA A 91 4.91 16.56 -3.82
CA ALA A 91 5.72 16.15 -2.69
C ALA A 91 7.02 16.96 -2.63
N VAL A 92 7.44 17.28 -1.41
CA VAL A 92 8.79 17.78 -1.16
C VAL A 92 9.84 16.79 -1.68
N ALA A 93 10.89 17.31 -2.32
CA ALA A 93 12.00 16.49 -2.79
C ALA A 93 12.73 15.82 -1.59
N PRO A 94 13.09 14.53 -1.65
CA PRO A 94 13.65 13.81 -0.50
C PRO A 94 14.87 14.47 0.15
N ALA A 95 15.81 14.98 -0.65
CA ALA A 95 17.00 15.66 -0.14
C ALA A 95 16.66 16.99 0.57
N VAL A 96 15.64 17.71 0.08
CA VAL A 96 15.17 18.96 0.69
C VAL A 96 14.45 18.65 1.99
N ARG A 97 13.53 17.67 1.99
CA ARG A 97 12.85 17.17 3.19
C ARG A 97 13.85 16.85 4.29
N HIS A 98 14.85 16.03 3.97
CA HIS A 98 15.87 15.62 4.93
C HIS A 98 16.67 16.79 5.51
N SER A 99 17.07 17.72 4.65
CA SER A 99 17.85 18.90 5.04
C SER A 99 17.05 19.84 5.95
N VAL A 100 15.77 20.06 5.65
CA VAL A 100 14.88 20.90 6.46
C VAL A 100 14.60 20.23 7.80
N LEU A 101 14.26 18.93 7.82
CA LEU A 101 14.06 18.18 9.07
C LEU A 101 15.32 18.20 9.94
N THR A 102 16.51 18.04 9.34
CA THR A 102 17.79 18.17 10.06
C THR A 102 17.93 19.55 10.69
N SER A 103 17.63 20.62 9.95
CA SER A 103 17.66 22.00 10.49
C SER A 103 16.67 22.22 11.63
N LEU A 104 15.49 21.60 11.59
CA LEU A 104 14.50 21.68 12.66
C LEU A 104 14.96 20.91 13.90
N VAL A 105 15.48 19.69 13.71
CA VAL A 105 15.99 18.84 14.81
C VAL A 105 17.21 19.47 15.49
N MET A 106 18.07 20.18 14.77
CA MET A 106 19.19 20.93 15.37
C MET A 106 18.77 22.01 16.38
N ARG A 107 17.50 22.43 16.36
CA ARG A 107 16.98 23.43 17.32
C ARG A 107 16.60 22.79 18.66
N LEU A 108 16.58 21.46 18.74
CA LEU A 108 16.30 20.73 19.95
C LEU A 108 17.49 20.84 20.93
N PRO A 109 17.31 21.33 22.17
CA PRO A 109 18.42 21.41 23.12
C PRO A 109 18.92 20.03 23.54
N SER A 110 20.24 19.83 23.62
CA SER A 110 20.85 18.53 23.98
C SER A 110 20.37 17.96 25.31
N ARG A 111 20.13 18.82 26.31
CA ARG A 111 19.59 18.43 27.63
C ARG A 111 18.21 17.77 27.58
N PHE A 112 17.53 17.85 26.43
CA PHE A 112 16.21 17.26 26.17
C PHE A 112 16.27 16.25 25.01
N GLY A 113 17.42 15.61 24.79
CA GLY A 113 17.60 14.60 23.76
C GLY A 113 17.88 15.16 22.36
N GLY A 114 18.17 16.46 22.26
CA GLY A 114 18.64 17.08 21.03
C GLY A 114 20.05 16.66 20.61
N PRO A 115 20.43 16.88 19.36
CA PRO A 115 21.75 16.52 18.87
C PRO A 115 22.84 17.49 19.37
N ASP A 116 24.00 16.95 19.72
CA ASP A 116 25.22 17.73 20.01
C ASP A 116 26.06 17.99 18.75
N THR A 117 25.85 17.21 17.69
CA THR A 117 26.60 17.31 16.43
C THR A 117 25.69 17.29 15.21
N PRO A 118 26.13 17.85 14.06
CA PRO A 118 25.38 17.76 12.80
C PRO A 118 25.12 16.33 12.34
N GLU A 119 26.04 15.40 12.59
CA GLU A 119 25.87 13.98 12.25
C GLU A 119 24.73 13.35 13.07
N GLN A 120 24.68 13.65 14.37
CA GLN A 120 23.59 13.19 15.22
C GLN A 120 22.25 13.80 14.78
N ALA A 121 22.23 15.08 14.42
CA ALA A 121 21.03 15.75 13.91
C ALA A 121 20.53 15.09 12.62
N TRP A 122 21.45 14.75 11.71
CA TRP A 122 21.12 14.05 10.47
C TRP A 122 20.48 12.68 10.73
N ARG A 123 21.06 11.89 11.64
CA ARG A 123 20.51 10.57 12.02
C ARG A 123 19.13 10.67 12.68
N LEU A 124 18.95 11.65 13.57
CA LEU A 124 17.65 11.91 14.21
C LEU A 124 16.60 12.37 13.19
N ALA A 125 16.99 13.19 12.21
CA ALA A 125 16.12 13.58 11.11
C ALA A 125 15.73 12.39 10.22
N THR A 126 16.64 11.43 9.99
CA THR A 126 16.30 10.16 9.32
C THR A 126 15.22 9.42 10.08
N ALA A 127 15.40 9.19 11.37
CA ALA A 127 14.44 8.47 12.19
C ALA A 127 13.08 9.20 12.26
N LEU A 128 13.10 10.54 12.35
CA LEU A 128 11.88 11.35 12.31
C LEU A 128 11.17 11.24 10.96
N ALA A 129 11.91 11.26 9.84
CA ALA A 129 11.36 11.13 8.50
C ALA A 129 10.71 9.76 8.29
N GLU A 130 11.36 8.68 8.75
CA GLU A 130 10.83 7.31 8.73
C GLU A 130 9.55 7.21 9.57
N TRP A 131 9.56 7.74 10.79
CA TRP A 131 8.39 7.77 11.66
C TRP A 131 7.22 8.57 11.07
N LEU A 132 7.48 9.73 10.46
CA LEU A 132 6.48 10.52 9.74
C LEU A 132 5.85 9.73 8.58
N ASP A 133 6.66 8.96 7.84
CA ASP A 133 6.16 8.15 6.74
C ASP A 133 5.32 6.97 7.25
N GLU A 134 5.79 6.24 8.25
CA GLU A 134 5.05 5.12 8.87
C GLU A 134 3.71 5.58 9.44
N THR A 135 3.71 6.67 10.19
CA THR A 135 2.48 7.18 10.80
C THR A 135 1.47 7.69 9.79
N ALA A 136 1.93 8.34 8.71
CA ALA A 136 1.07 8.72 7.60
C ALA A 136 0.48 7.49 6.92
N LEU A 137 1.29 6.49 6.61
CA LEU A 137 0.89 5.26 5.95
C LEU A 137 -0.15 4.48 6.77
N GLU A 138 0.05 4.36 8.08
CA GLU A 138 -0.90 3.72 9.01
C GLU A 138 -2.13 4.58 9.33
N GLY A 139 -2.19 5.81 8.83
CA GLY A 139 -3.31 6.72 9.08
C GLY A 139 -3.48 7.08 10.56
N CYS A 140 -2.38 7.11 11.31
CA CYS A 140 -2.39 7.44 12.73
C CYS A 140 -2.76 8.91 12.95
N ASP A 141 -3.60 9.14 13.95
CA ASP A 141 -3.90 10.49 14.42
C ASP A 141 -2.79 10.98 15.35
N MET A 142 -2.04 11.99 14.90
CA MET A 142 -0.97 12.63 15.68
C MET A 142 -1.46 13.20 17.01
N ALA A 143 -2.74 13.58 17.13
CA ALA A 143 -3.29 14.05 18.39
C ALA A 143 -3.28 12.97 19.48
N ARG A 144 -3.28 11.69 19.10
CA ARG A 144 -3.25 10.56 20.05
C ARG A 144 -1.89 10.34 20.68
N LEU A 145 -0.82 10.94 20.16
CA LEU A 145 0.54 10.74 20.66
C LEU A 145 0.67 11.09 22.15
N GLU A 146 -0.11 12.05 22.64
CA GLU A 146 -0.16 12.44 24.06
C GLU A 146 -0.74 11.37 24.98
N THR A 147 -1.54 10.45 24.43
CA THR A 147 -2.23 9.38 25.18
C THR A 147 -1.50 8.04 25.17
N LEU A 148 -0.40 7.93 24.41
CA LEU A 148 0.29 6.65 24.21
C LEU A 148 1.28 6.28 25.32
N VAL A 149 1.62 7.19 26.24
CA VAL A 149 2.63 6.93 27.27
C VAL A 149 2.02 6.82 28.67
N PRO A 150 2.32 5.72 29.41
CA PRO A 150 1.91 5.56 30.80
C PRO A 150 2.35 6.71 31.70
N GLU A 151 1.52 7.07 32.69
CA GLU A 151 1.77 8.18 33.63
C GLU A 151 3.13 8.08 34.36
N GLU A 152 3.66 6.88 34.53
CA GLU A 152 4.96 6.60 35.18
C GLU A 152 6.19 7.13 34.41
N PHE A 153 6.06 7.44 33.11
CA PHE A 153 7.14 8.03 32.29
C PHE A 153 6.91 9.54 32.02
N ALA A 154 5.89 10.14 32.63
CA ALA A 154 5.30 11.41 32.20
C ALA A 154 6.26 12.60 32.13
N THR A 155 7.13 12.83 33.13
CA THR A 155 7.85 14.12 33.20
C THR A 155 8.90 14.29 32.08
N HIS A 156 9.74 13.29 31.83
CA HIS A 156 10.75 13.39 30.77
C HIS A 156 10.11 13.22 29.38
N TRP A 157 9.09 12.37 29.28
CA TRP A 157 8.38 12.15 28.02
C TRP A 157 7.55 13.34 27.57
N GLN A 158 6.87 14.05 28.48
CA GLN A 158 6.11 15.26 28.17
C GLN A 158 6.99 16.36 27.55
N VAL A 159 8.24 16.45 27.99
CA VAL A 159 9.20 17.40 27.42
C VAL A 159 9.54 17.02 25.98
N THR A 160 9.85 15.75 25.73
CA THR A 160 10.10 15.22 24.37
C THR A 160 8.90 15.44 23.45
N LEU A 161 7.69 15.19 23.93
CA LEU A 161 6.45 15.44 23.16
C LEU A 161 6.27 16.92 22.83
N THR A 162 6.53 17.82 23.78
CA THR A 162 6.45 19.27 23.55
C THR A 162 7.37 19.70 22.42
N PHE A 163 8.60 19.18 22.42
CA PHE A 163 9.57 19.49 21.36
C PHE A 163 9.20 18.86 20.03
N LEU A 164 8.79 17.58 20.02
CA LEU A 164 8.34 16.90 18.81
C LEU A 164 7.16 17.65 18.18
N ARG A 165 6.17 18.10 18.96
CA ARG A 165 5.08 18.97 18.49
C ARG A 165 5.59 20.26 17.86
N GLY A 166 6.60 20.89 18.47
CA GLY A 166 7.24 22.08 17.92
C GLY A 166 7.90 21.83 16.56
N VAL A 167 8.63 20.72 16.43
CA VAL A 167 9.26 20.30 15.16
C VAL A 167 8.21 20.00 14.10
N LEU A 168 7.15 19.26 14.45
CA LEU A 168 6.05 18.93 13.54
C LEU A 168 5.30 20.17 13.07
N SER A 169 4.96 21.09 13.98
CA SER A 169 4.28 22.34 13.64
C SER A 169 5.15 23.21 12.71
N ALA A 170 6.46 23.27 12.96
CA ALA A 170 7.39 24.01 12.11
C ALA A 170 7.55 23.35 10.73
N TRP A 171 7.52 22.02 10.66
CA TRP A 171 7.56 21.26 9.41
C TRP A 171 6.32 21.51 8.55
N GLU A 172 5.12 21.39 9.14
CA GLU A 172 3.85 21.65 8.46
C GLU A 172 3.76 23.10 7.96
N ALA A 173 4.17 24.07 8.78
CA ALA A 173 4.20 25.47 8.40
C ALA A 173 5.18 25.73 7.24
N TRP A 174 6.35 25.08 7.26
CA TRP A 174 7.32 25.19 6.17
C TRP A 174 6.76 24.62 4.87
N LEU A 175 6.16 23.42 4.90
CA LEU A 175 5.51 22.80 3.74
C LEU A 175 4.40 23.69 3.16
N ALA A 176 3.52 24.20 4.02
CA ALA A 176 2.44 25.10 3.63
C ALA A 176 2.98 26.37 2.95
N GLY A 177 4.05 26.96 3.50
CA GLY A 177 4.72 28.13 2.92
C GLY A 177 5.37 27.87 1.56
N GLN A 178 5.69 26.61 1.23
CA GLN A 178 6.21 26.22 -0.09
C GLN A 178 5.13 25.70 -1.04
N GLY A 179 3.88 25.53 -0.58
CA GLY A 179 2.83 24.87 -1.37
C GLY A 179 3.12 23.39 -1.63
N LEU A 180 3.79 22.72 -0.70
CA LEU A 180 4.21 21.31 -0.82
C LEU A 180 3.44 20.41 0.14
N MET A 181 3.40 19.12 -0.17
CA MET A 181 3.01 18.06 0.76
C MET A 181 4.22 17.24 1.21
N ASP A 182 4.12 16.63 2.39
CA ASP A 182 5.06 15.58 2.78
C ASP A 182 4.81 14.29 1.96
N ILE A 183 5.85 13.46 1.84
CA ILE A 183 5.91 12.28 0.96
C ILE A 183 4.85 11.24 1.36
N GLY A 184 4.84 10.79 2.62
CA GLY A 184 3.86 9.83 3.15
C GLY A 184 2.41 10.30 2.98
N PRO A 185 2.03 11.48 3.50
CA PRO A 185 0.69 12.04 3.36
C PRO A 185 0.23 12.20 1.91
N ARG A 186 1.10 12.64 0.99
CA ARG A 186 0.74 12.72 -0.44
C ARG A 186 0.43 11.35 -1.02
N ARG A 187 1.20 10.30 -0.68
CA ARG A 187 0.94 8.92 -1.13
C ARG A 187 -0.44 8.43 -0.68
N VAL A 188 -0.78 8.68 0.58
CA VAL A 188 -2.10 8.32 1.15
C VAL A 188 -3.22 9.10 0.46
N ALA A 189 -3.03 10.41 0.24
CA ALA A 189 -4.00 11.24 -0.45
C ALA A 189 -4.22 10.79 -1.91
N ALA A 190 -3.16 10.41 -2.62
CA ALA A 190 -3.21 9.86 -3.97
C ALA A 190 -4.08 8.61 -4.06
N LEU A 191 -3.89 7.66 -3.14
CA LEU A 191 -4.68 6.42 -3.10
C LEU A 191 -6.16 6.69 -2.79
N ARG A 192 -6.45 7.59 -1.84
CA ARG A 192 -7.83 8.00 -1.51
C ARG A 192 -8.51 8.70 -2.68
N ALA A 193 -7.85 9.67 -3.29
CA ALA A 193 -8.36 10.37 -4.47
C ALA A 193 -8.66 9.39 -5.62
N GLN A 194 -7.80 8.39 -5.81
CA GLN A 194 -8.03 7.36 -6.82
C GLN A 194 -9.22 6.46 -6.50
N ALA A 195 -9.35 6.04 -5.24
CA ALA A 195 -10.49 5.24 -4.78
C ALA A 195 -11.81 6.02 -4.97
N ASP A 196 -11.83 7.30 -4.59
CA ASP A 196 -13.01 8.17 -4.75
C ASP A 196 -13.35 8.41 -6.23
N SER A 197 -12.33 8.60 -7.08
CA SER A 197 -12.51 8.76 -8.52
C SER A 197 -13.17 7.52 -9.15
N TRP A 198 -12.62 6.34 -8.90
CA TRP A 198 -13.16 5.09 -9.44
C TRP A 198 -14.49 4.67 -8.82
N LYS A 199 -14.78 5.09 -7.59
CA LYS A 199 -16.10 4.89 -6.99
C LYS A 199 -17.18 5.71 -7.69
N ARG A 200 -16.85 6.94 -8.13
CA ARG A 200 -17.77 7.81 -8.88
C ARG A 200 -17.90 7.41 -10.35
N GLU A 201 -16.76 7.13 -10.99
CA GLU A 201 -16.69 6.80 -12.41
C GLU A 201 -15.76 5.59 -12.60
N PRO A 202 -16.30 4.37 -12.44
CA PRO A 202 -15.49 3.16 -12.62
C PRO A 202 -15.04 3.02 -14.08
N PRO A 203 -13.80 2.58 -14.35
CA PRO A 203 -13.33 2.30 -15.69
C PRO A 203 -14.21 1.26 -16.39
N ARG A 204 -14.38 1.44 -17.71
CA ARG A 204 -15.10 0.48 -18.56
C ARG A 204 -14.30 -0.79 -18.83
N ASP A 205 -12.98 -0.64 -18.90
CA ASP A 205 -12.04 -1.74 -19.14
C ASP A 205 -11.71 -2.49 -17.83
N PRO A 206 -11.25 -3.76 -17.91
CA PRO A 206 -10.91 -4.54 -16.72
C PRO A 206 -9.80 -3.92 -15.85
N VAL A 207 -9.98 -4.00 -14.53
CA VAL A 207 -8.99 -3.55 -13.54
C VAL A 207 -8.72 -4.68 -12.54
N ILE A 208 -7.48 -5.14 -12.48
CA ILE A 208 -7.07 -6.28 -11.64
C ILE A 208 -6.05 -5.77 -10.63
N ALA A 209 -6.34 -5.87 -9.34
CA ALA A 209 -5.31 -5.65 -8.32
C ALA A 209 -4.79 -6.99 -7.83
N ALA A 210 -3.50 -7.28 -8.03
CA ALA A 210 -2.96 -8.61 -7.81
C ALA A 210 -1.73 -8.61 -6.92
N GLY A 211 -1.70 -9.52 -5.93
CA GLY A 211 -0.56 -9.73 -5.03
C GLY A 211 -0.32 -8.56 -4.07
N ILE A 212 -1.27 -7.64 -3.97
CA ILE A 212 -1.22 -6.50 -3.05
C ILE A 212 -1.76 -6.96 -1.70
N GLY A 213 -1.02 -6.66 -0.64
CA GLY A 213 -1.43 -6.96 0.73
C GLY A 213 -1.05 -8.35 1.24
N ALA A 214 -0.16 -9.07 0.54
CA ALA A 214 0.52 -10.24 1.10
C ALA A 214 1.31 -9.80 2.36
N GLY A 215 0.86 -10.24 3.55
CA GLY A 215 1.42 -9.81 4.84
C GLY A 215 0.80 -8.53 5.43
N GLY A 216 -0.26 -7.99 4.81
CA GLY A 216 -0.93 -6.75 5.21
C GLY A 216 -0.65 -5.58 4.28
N THR A 217 -1.47 -4.54 4.39
CA THR A 217 -1.31 -3.30 3.61
C THR A 217 -1.84 -2.11 4.39
N ILE A 218 -1.48 -0.91 3.93
CA ILE A 218 -1.90 0.35 4.53
C ILE A 218 -3.41 0.57 4.35
N PRO A 219 -4.10 1.25 5.29
CA PRO A 219 -5.55 1.46 5.22
C PRO A 219 -6.04 2.08 3.91
N ALA A 220 -5.30 3.04 3.35
CA ALA A 220 -5.67 3.69 2.09
C ALA A 220 -5.62 2.73 0.88
N ALA A 221 -4.65 1.80 0.86
CA ALA A 221 -4.56 0.79 -0.18
C ALA A 221 -5.68 -0.25 -0.02
N ALA A 222 -5.99 -0.70 1.19
CA ALA A 222 -7.12 -1.59 1.45
C ALA A 222 -8.45 -0.98 0.98
N ALA A 223 -8.67 0.31 1.24
CA ALA A 223 -9.84 1.04 0.74
C ALA A 223 -9.92 1.07 -0.79
N LEU A 224 -8.79 1.30 -1.47
CA LEU A 224 -8.72 1.24 -2.93
C LEU A 224 -8.98 -0.17 -3.46
N LEU A 225 -8.40 -1.21 -2.85
CA LEU A 225 -8.67 -2.61 -3.22
C LEU A 225 -10.15 -2.96 -3.09
N LYS A 226 -10.80 -2.51 -2.00
CA LYS A 226 -12.24 -2.68 -1.81
C LYS A 226 -13.04 -2.04 -2.94
N VAL A 227 -12.70 -0.82 -3.35
CA VAL A 227 -13.32 -0.18 -4.52
C VAL A 227 -13.09 -1.03 -5.77
N VAL A 228 -11.86 -1.45 -6.04
CA VAL A 228 -11.54 -2.29 -7.21
C VAL A 228 -12.38 -3.56 -7.24
N ALA A 229 -12.49 -4.27 -6.12
CA ALA A 229 -13.27 -5.50 -6.03
C ALA A 229 -14.79 -5.29 -6.20
N GLN A 230 -15.29 -4.07 -6.04
CA GLN A 230 -16.70 -3.71 -6.20
C GLN A 230 -17.03 -3.16 -7.59
N MET A 231 -16.04 -2.80 -8.41
CA MET A 231 -16.27 -2.26 -9.75
C MET A 231 -16.85 -3.31 -10.73
N PRO A 232 -17.67 -2.91 -11.72
CA PRO A 232 -18.27 -3.82 -12.69
C PRO A 232 -17.29 -4.66 -13.52
N GLN A 233 -16.07 -4.17 -13.74
CA GLN A 233 -14.97 -4.90 -14.41
C GLN A 233 -13.71 -5.00 -13.53
N GLY A 234 -13.83 -4.75 -12.22
CA GLY A 234 -12.72 -4.89 -11.27
C GLY A 234 -12.71 -6.18 -10.45
N CYS A 235 -11.52 -6.69 -10.14
CA CYS A 235 -11.33 -7.75 -9.15
C CYS A 235 -9.99 -7.62 -8.40
N VAL A 236 -9.90 -8.29 -7.25
CA VAL A 236 -8.67 -8.39 -6.45
C VAL A 236 -8.23 -9.86 -6.40
N VAL A 237 -6.95 -10.12 -6.65
CA VAL A 237 -6.35 -11.45 -6.61
C VAL A 237 -5.29 -11.50 -5.51
N LEU A 238 -5.57 -12.24 -4.44
CA LEU A 238 -4.71 -12.39 -3.28
C LEU A 238 -3.85 -13.65 -3.38
N HIS A 239 -2.74 -13.69 -2.62
CA HIS A 239 -1.82 -14.83 -2.57
C HIS A 239 -1.90 -15.47 -1.18
N GLY A 240 -2.43 -16.70 -1.09
CA GLY A 240 -2.51 -17.45 0.17
C GLY A 240 -3.31 -16.76 1.28
N ALA A 241 -4.41 -16.07 0.94
CA ALA A 241 -5.23 -15.32 1.90
C ALA A 241 -6.36 -16.16 2.51
N GLY A 242 -6.67 -17.34 1.95
CA GLY A 242 -7.73 -18.23 2.39
C GLY A 242 -7.29 -19.33 3.34
N GLU A 243 -6.05 -19.29 3.84
CA GLU A 243 -5.49 -20.33 4.72
C GLU A 243 -6.24 -20.44 6.06
N VAL A 244 -6.80 -19.34 6.57
CA VAL A 244 -7.48 -19.29 7.88
C VAL A 244 -8.98 -19.55 7.73
N LYS A 245 -9.40 -20.82 7.62
CA LYS A 245 -10.84 -21.16 7.42
C LYS A 245 -11.68 -21.20 8.72
N SER A 246 -11.06 -21.32 9.90
CA SER A 246 -11.76 -21.35 11.21
C SER A 246 -12.05 -19.95 11.74
N ASP A 247 -13.29 -19.73 12.19
CA ASP A 247 -13.74 -18.44 12.73
C ASP A 247 -13.05 -18.14 14.08
N GLU A 248 -12.76 -19.16 14.88
CA GLU A 248 -12.02 -19.03 16.15
C GLU A 248 -10.57 -18.59 15.90
N LEU A 249 -9.90 -19.23 14.94
CA LEU A 249 -8.52 -18.87 14.58
C LEU A 249 -8.46 -17.47 13.94
N TRP A 250 -9.44 -17.13 13.12
CA TRP A 250 -9.58 -15.80 12.54
C TRP A 250 -9.65 -14.71 13.62
N ALA A 251 -10.53 -14.88 14.61
CA ALA A 251 -10.67 -13.95 15.73
C ALA A 251 -9.38 -13.85 16.54
N ALA A 252 -8.76 -14.98 16.90
CA ALA A 252 -7.52 -15.01 17.67
C ALA A 252 -6.34 -14.32 16.96
N ILE A 253 -6.23 -14.49 15.63
CA ILE A 253 -5.21 -13.81 14.83
C ILE A 253 -5.50 -12.31 14.75
N GLY A 254 -6.77 -11.91 14.64
CA GLY A 254 -7.19 -10.51 14.65
C GLY A 254 -6.79 -9.77 15.93
N GLU A 255 -6.76 -10.46 17.07
CA GLU A 255 -6.33 -9.93 18.37
C GLU A 255 -4.81 -10.00 18.60
N SER A 256 -4.05 -10.61 17.67
CA SER A 256 -2.60 -10.82 17.80
C SER A 256 -1.83 -10.09 16.68
N PRO A 257 -1.50 -8.79 16.85
CA PRO A 257 -0.86 -7.98 15.82
C PRO A 257 0.49 -8.51 15.33
N THR A 258 1.19 -9.31 16.14
CA THR A 258 2.50 -9.91 15.82
C THR A 258 2.39 -11.24 15.07
N HIS A 259 1.18 -11.79 14.91
CA HIS A 259 0.98 -13.03 14.17
C HIS A 259 1.31 -12.82 12.67
N PRO A 260 2.00 -13.77 12.00
CA PRO A 260 2.38 -13.62 10.59
C PRO A 260 1.21 -13.36 9.62
N LEU A 261 0.03 -13.88 9.96
CA LEU A 261 -1.20 -13.71 9.17
C LEU A 261 -2.08 -12.52 9.61
N ALA A 262 -1.69 -11.76 10.64
CA ALA A 262 -2.49 -10.63 11.14
C ALA A 262 -2.72 -9.56 10.06
N GLY A 263 -1.76 -9.38 9.15
CA GLY A 263 -1.91 -8.48 8.01
C GLY A 263 -3.01 -8.90 7.04
N GLN A 264 -3.13 -10.20 6.76
CA GLN A 264 -4.18 -10.73 5.86
C GLN A 264 -5.56 -10.59 6.50
N VAL A 265 -5.68 -10.92 7.79
CA VAL A 265 -6.93 -10.76 8.56
C VAL A 265 -7.38 -9.30 8.55
N ARG A 266 -6.45 -8.36 8.81
CA ARG A 266 -6.74 -6.92 8.76
C ARG A 266 -7.18 -6.45 7.38
N LEU A 267 -6.50 -6.91 6.32
CA LEU A 267 -6.84 -6.55 4.94
C LEU A 267 -8.27 -7.00 4.58
N LEU A 268 -8.57 -8.29 4.73
CA LEU A 268 -9.88 -8.83 4.40
C LEU A 268 -10.98 -8.20 5.26
N SER A 269 -10.73 -8.00 6.56
CA SER A 269 -11.67 -7.28 7.44
C SER A 269 -11.93 -5.84 6.95
N ALA A 270 -10.90 -5.10 6.52
CA ALA A 270 -11.07 -3.76 5.97
C ALA A 270 -11.86 -3.75 4.65
N MET A 271 -11.83 -4.86 3.90
CA MET A 271 -12.60 -5.06 2.69
C MET A 271 -14.04 -5.54 2.94
N ASP A 272 -14.45 -5.71 4.20
CA ASP A 272 -15.70 -6.38 4.62
C ASP A 272 -15.79 -7.82 4.07
N ALA A 273 -14.67 -8.55 4.09
CA ALA A 273 -14.55 -9.91 3.58
C ALA A 273 -13.99 -10.87 4.62
N THR A 274 -14.24 -12.14 4.38
CA THR A 274 -13.66 -13.29 5.07
C THR A 274 -12.98 -14.22 4.06
N PRO A 275 -12.20 -15.20 4.51
CA PRO A 275 -11.63 -16.23 3.65
C PRO A 275 -12.66 -17.01 2.84
N ARG A 276 -13.91 -17.08 3.31
CA ARG A 276 -15.02 -17.76 2.61
C ARG A 276 -15.53 -16.99 1.39
N ASP A 277 -15.22 -15.70 1.29
CA ASP A 277 -15.60 -14.85 0.17
C ASP A 277 -14.58 -14.93 -1.00
N LEU A 278 -13.50 -15.71 -0.83
CA LEU A 278 -12.45 -15.89 -1.83
C LEU A 278 -12.83 -17.02 -2.79
N GLU A 279 -12.85 -16.71 -4.08
CA GLU A 279 -13.00 -17.72 -5.14
C GLU A 279 -11.62 -18.16 -5.67
N PRO A 280 -11.45 -19.41 -6.11
CA PRO A 280 -10.23 -19.80 -6.81
C PRO A 280 -10.01 -18.95 -8.06
N TRP A 281 -8.80 -18.41 -8.23
CA TRP A 281 -8.48 -17.68 -9.47
C TRP A 281 -8.63 -18.63 -10.67
N PRO A 282 -9.22 -18.21 -11.80
CA PRO A 282 -9.37 -19.07 -12.98
C PRO A 282 -8.05 -19.64 -13.50
N GLY A 283 -6.92 -19.04 -13.12
CA GLY A 283 -5.55 -19.48 -13.36
C GLY A 283 -5.15 -20.81 -12.69
N CYS A 284 -5.83 -21.19 -11.61
CA CYS A 284 -5.49 -22.36 -10.79
C CYS A 284 -5.77 -23.69 -11.53
N PRO A 285 -4.96 -24.74 -11.31
CA PRO A 285 -5.21 -26.07 -11.87
C PRO A 285 -6.49 -26.69 -11.27
N ALA A 286 -7.20 -27.50 -12.06
CA ALA A 286 -8.39 -28.21 -11.59
C ALA A 286 -8.00 -29.34 -10.61
N GLY A 287 -8.72 -29.46 -9.49
CA GLY A 287 -8.52 -30.54 -8.50
C GLY A 287 -7.40 -30.31 -7.49
N ASP A 288 -7.10 -29.04 -7.16
CA ASP A 288 -6.14 -28.71 -6.11
C ASP A 288 -6.68 -29.14 -4.74
N PRO A 289 -6.03 -30.09 -4.03
CA PRO A 289 -6.50 -30.60 -2.74
C PRO A 289 -6.49 -29.56 -1.62
N ALA A 290 -5.90 -28.37 -1.82
CA ALA A 290 -5.99 -27.27 -0.86
C ALA A 290 -7.33 -26.49 -0.93
N LEU A 291 -8.09 -26.68 -2.02
CA LEU A 291 -9.39 -26.04 -2.26
C LEU A 291 -10.59 -26.93 -1.88
N GLU A 292 -10.37 -28.23 -1.61
CA GLU A 292 -11.32 -29.12 -0.91
C GLU A 292 -11.25 -28.94 0.62
#